data_AF-A0A5P1EIE6-F1
#
_entry.id   AF-A0A5P1EIE6-F1
#
_cell.length_a   1.000
_cell.length_b   1.000
_cell.length_c   1.000
_cell.angle_alpha   90.00
_cell.angle_beta   90.00
_cell.angle_gamma   90.00
#
_symmetry.space_group_name_H-M   'P 1'
#
loop_
_entity.id
_entity.type
_entity.pdbx_description
1 polymer ?
#
loop_
_entity_poly.entity_id
_entity_poly.type
_entity_poly.pdbx_seq_one_letter_code
_entity_poly.pdbx_strand_id
1 'polypeptide(L)'
;MPIFFLLATISTSLALIFASLSTSVIISRRRRRRRSVGFFHPYTNDGGGGERVLWCAVRAVQEEDPDLEVSVFTGDDATPESLSSRALDRFGVQLLRPPMES
;
A
#
# COMPACT_ATOMS: atom_id res chain seq x y z
N MET A 1 43.73 33.15 7.79
CA MET A 1 42.82 33.35 6.63
C MET A 1 42.66 32.10 5.77
N PRO A 2 43.71 31.44 5.22
CA PRO A 2 43.52 30.29 4.30
C PRO A 2 42.99 29.00 4.97
N ILE A 3 43.38 28.75 6.23
CA ILE A 3 42.94 27.56 6.98
C ILE A 3 41.42 27.57 7.22
N PHE A 4 40.83 28.74 7.46
CA PHE A 4 39.39 28.87 7.66
C PHE A 4 38.60 28.50 6.39
N PHE A 5 39.07 28.97 5.22
CA PHE A 5 38.47 28.59 3.94
C PHE A 5 38.59 27.09 3.66
N LEU A 6 39.72 26.46 3.99
CA LEU A 6 39.92 25.02 3.85
C LEU A 6 38.97 24.21 4.76
N LEU A 7 38.79 24.62 6.01
CA LEU A 7 37.88 23.95 6.94
C LEU A 7 36.41 24.11 6.50
N ALA A 8 36.05 25.29 6.00
CA ALA A 8 34.70 25.54 5.48
C ALA A 8 34.39 24.69 4.22
N THR A 9 35.34 24.54 3.30
CA THR A 9 35.15 23.70 2.10
C THR A 9 35.07 22.21 2.44
N ILE A 10 35.87 21.73 3.39
CA ILE A 10 35.78 20.34 3.88
C ILE A 10 34.43 20.10 4.57
N SER A 11 34.01 21.01 5.46
CA SER A 11 32.74 20.88 6.19
C SER A 11 31.53 20.87 5.26
N THR A 12 31.49 21.78 4.28
CA THR A 12 30.43 21.82 3.26
C THR A 12 30.45 20.59 2.37
N SER A 13 31.61 20.13 1.93
CA SER A 13 31.73 18.90 1.12
C SER A 13 31.24 17.67 1.88
N LEU A 14 31.61 17.55 3.16
CA LEU A 14 31.16 16.45 4.02
C LEU A 14 29.65 16.49 4.23
N ALA A 15 29.08 17.68 4.44
CA ALA A 15 27.62 17.86 4.57
C ALA A 15 26.88 17.46 3.29
N LEU A 16 27.40 17.82 2.11
CA LEU A 16 26.82 17.42 0.82
C LEU A 16 26.89 15.91 0.58
N ILE A 17 28.03 15.29 0.91
CA ILE A 17 28.20 13.83 0.81
C ILE A 17 27.21 13.12 1.73
N PHE A 18 27.13 13.53 3.00
CA PHE A 18 26.17 12.98 3.96
C PHE A 18 24.73 13.13 3.47
N ALA A 19 24.34 14.33 3.02
CA ALA A 19 23.01 14.58 2.47
C ALA A 19 22.72 13.67 1.27
N SER A 20 23.66 13.51 0.33
CA SER A 20 23.49 12.68 -0.87
C SER A 20 23.33 11.17 -0.54
N LEU A 21 24.07 10.66 0.44
CA LEU A 21 23.94 9.30 0.97
C LEU A 21 22.58 9.12 1.66
N SER A 22 22.21 10.05 2.55
CA SER A 22 20.91 10.03 3.24
C SER A 22 19.75 10.06 2.25
N THR A 23 19.78 10.93 1.23
CA THR A 23 18.73 10.98 0.20
C THR A 23 18.69 9.68 -0.61
N SER A 24 19.84 9.10 -0.96
CA SER A 24 19.90 7.84 -1.71
C SER A 24 19.32 6.67 -0.91
N VAL A 25 19.61 6.62 0.40
CA VAL A 25 19.01 5.63 1.31
C VAL A 25 17.50 5.85 1.45
N ILE A 26 17.04 7.08 1.61
CA ILE A 26 15.60 7.39 1.71
C ILE A 26 14.86 7.02 0.41
N ILE A 27 15.42 7.38 -0.75
CA ILE A 27 14.84 7.07 -2.06
C ILE A 27 14.82 5.56 -2.30
N SER A 28 15.92 4.85 -2.01
CA SER A 28 15.95 3.38 -2.16
C SER A 28 14.97 2.68 -1.21
N ARG A 29 14.77 3.20 0.01
CA ARG A 29 13.72 2.72 0.92
C ARG A 29 12.32 2.99 0.38
N ARG A 30 12.06 4.18 -0.17
CA ARG A 30 10.76 4.50 -0.80
C ARG A 30 10.48 3.62 -2.01
N ARG A 31 11.47 3.37 -2.87
CA ARG A 31 11.34 2.47 -4.03
C ARG A 31 11.07 1.01 -3.63
N ARG A 32 11.56 0.60 -2.46
CA ARG A 32 11.29 -0.73 -1.89
C ARG A 32 9.94 -0.86 -1.19
N ARG A 33 9.19 0.23 -0.97
CA ARG A 33 7.83 0.12 -0.44
C ARG A 33 6.96 -0.53 -1.49
N ARG A 34 6.34 -1.65 -1.13
CA ARG A 34 5.28 -2.25 -1.93
C ARG A 34 4.12 -1.27 -1.99
N ARG A 35 3.52 -1.15 -3.17
CA ARG A 35 2.30 -0.38 -3.35
C ARG A 35 1.13 -1.21 -2.83
N SER A 36 0.15 -0.55 -2.23
CA SER A 36 -1.07 -1.19 -1.76
C SER A 36 -2.27 -0.26 -1.92
N VAL A 37 -3.46 -0.85 -1.97
CA VAL A 37 -4.75 -0.15 -2.00
C VAL A 37 -5.63 -0.68 -0.89
N GLY A 38 -6.21 0.25 -0.12
CA GLY A 38 -7.17 -0.06 0.93
C GLY A 38 -8.58 0.36 0.55
N PHE A 39 -9.54 -0.54 0.68
CA PHE A 39 -10.97 -0.23 0.61
C PHE A 39 -11.56 -0.18 2.01
N PHE A 40 -12.34 0.85 2.31
CA PHE A 40 -12.98 1.02 3.61
C PHE A 40 -14.48 0.77 3.47
N HIS A 41 -15.01 -0.18 4.24
CA HIS A 41 -16.43 -0.48 4.23
C HIS A 41 -16.89 -0.88 5.64
N PRO A 42 -17.90 -0.24 6.25
CA PRO A 42 -18.24 -0.46 7.67
C PRO A 42 -18.57 -1.93 8.00
N TYR A 43 -19.35 -2.59 7.15
CA TYR A 43 -19.79 -3.98 7.33
C TYR A 43 -19.91 -4.65 5.96
N THR A 44 -19.37 -5.84 5.80
CA THR A 44 -19.31 -6.59 4.55
C THR A 44 -20.15 -7.87 4.60
N ASN A 45 -21.05 -7.95 5.59
CA ASN A 45 -21.84 -9.13 5.93
C ASN A 45 -23.36 -8.91 5.78
N ASP A 46 -23.82 -7.81 5.19
CA ASP A 46 -25.24 -7.45 5.07
C ASP A 46 -25.87 -7.78 3.70
N GLY A 47 -25.06 -7.93 2.63
CA GLY A 47 -25.55 -8.29 1.30
C GLY A 47 -26.10 -7.10 0.48
N GLY A 48 -25.76 -5.86 0.84
CA GLY A 48 -26.27 -4.65 0.19
C GLY A 48 -25.65 -4.34 -1.17
N GLY A 49 -26.25 -3.38 -1.90
CA GLY A 49 -25.72 -2.93 -3.20
C GLY A 49 -24.32 -2.30 -3.10
N GLY A 50 -24.01 -1.61 -2.00
CA GLY A 50 -22.69 -1.02 -1.75
C GLY A 50 -21.58 -2.07 -1.66
N GLU A 51 -21.85 -3.23 -1.06
CA GLU A 51 -20.91 -4.34 -1.00
C GLU A 51 -20.63 -4.93 -2.38
N ARG A 52 -21.64 -5.03 -3.25
CA ARG A 52 -21.40 -5.46 -4.64
C ARG A 52 -20.44 -4.50 -5.36
N VAL A 53 -20.60 -3.20 -5.16
CA VAL A 53 -19.69 -2.19 -5.72
C VAL A 53 -18.27 -2.38 -5.15
N LEU A 54 -18.14 -2.59 -3.85
CA LEU A 54 -16.86 -2.89 -3.19
C LEU A 54 -16.18 -4.09 -3.86
N TRP A 55 -16.86 -5.23 -3.97
CA TRP A 55 -16.25 -6.46 -4.51
C TRP A 55 -15.86 -6.33 -5.98
N CYS A 56 -16.70 -5.67 -6.79
CA CYS A 56 -16.35 -5.36 -8.17
C CYS A 56 -15.11 -4.45 -8.25
N ALA A 57 -14.99 -3.45 -7.37
CA ALA A 57 -13.83 -2.57 -7.34
C ALA A 57 -12.54 -3.30 -6.90
N VAL A 58 -12.63 -4.14 -5.86
CA VAL A 58 -11.51 -5.00 -5.41
C VAL A 58 -11.03 -5.88 -6.56
N ARG A 59 -11.96 -6.56 -7.25
CA ARG A 59 -11.63 -7.41 -8.39
C ARG A 59 -10.97 -6.62 -9.52
N ALA A 60 -11.54 -5.47 -9.89
CA ALA A 60 -10.99 -4.63 -10.95
C ALA A 60 -9.57 -4.15 -10.64
N VAL A 61 -9.27 -3.79 -9.39
CA VAL A 61 -7.91 -3.42 -8.97
C VAL A 61 -6.96 -4.60 -9.06
N GLN A 62 -7.37 -5.80 -8.65
CA GLN A 62 -6.55 -7.00 -8.77
C GLN A 62 -6.26 -7.40 -10.23
N GLU A 63 -7.23 -7.19 -11.13
CA GLU A 63 -7.07 -7.45 -12.57
C GLU A 63 -6.14 -6.42 -13.23
N GLU A 64 -6.21 -5.15 -12.84
CA GLU A 64 -5.37 -4.07 -13.37
C GLU A 64 -3.90 -4.17 -12.92
N ASP A 65 -3.66 -4.48 -11.64
CA ASP A 65 -2.31 -4.66 -11.10
C ASP A 65 -2.25 -5.92 -10.21
N PRO A 66 -1.92 -7.09 -10.78
CA PRO A 66 -1.82 -8.34 -10.04
C PRO A 66 -0.72 -8.36 -8.98
N ASP A 67 0.23 -7.42 -8.97
CA ASP A 67 1.26 -7.34 -7.92
C ASP A 67 0.86 -6.40 -6.77
N LEU A 68 -0.24 -5.64 -6.93
CA LEU A 68 -0.69 -4.63 -5.98
C LEU A 68 -1.46 -5.23 -4.81
N GLU A 69 -0.92 -5.07 -3.60
CA GLU A 69 -1.59 -5.55 -2.39
C GLU A 69 -2.94 -4.85 -2.17
N VAL A 70 -4.01 -5.61 -1.97
CA VAL A 70 -5.36 -5.07 -1.74
C VAL A 70 -5.84 -5.48 -0.36
N SER A 71 -6.24 -4.50 0.44
CA SER A 71 -6.79 -4.71 1.79
C SER A 71 -8.22 -4.20 1.87
N VAL A 72 -9.06 -4.88 2.63
CA VAL A 72 -10.43 -4.43 2.93
C VAL A 72 -10.55 -4.20 4.43
N PHE A 73 -10.74 -2.94 4.81
CA PHE A 73 -10.93 -2.51 6.19
C PHE A 73 -12.42 -2.55 6.51
N THR A 74 -12.79 -3.39 7.48
CA THR A 74 -14.18 -3.60 7.89
C THR A 74 -14.32 -3.65 9.40
N GLY A 75 -15.53 -3.33 9.89
CA GLY A 75 -15.91 -3.51 11.29
C GLY A 75 -16.35 -4.94 11.62
N ASP A 76 -16.38 -5.83 10.63
CA ASP A 76 -16.63 -7.26 10.84
C ASP A 76 -15.39 -7.98 11.37
N ASP A 77 -15.61 -9.01 12.17
CA ASP A 77 -14.62 -10.07 12.36
C ASP A 77 -14.60 -10.95 11.10
N ALA A 78 -13.63 -10.68 10.19
CA ALA A 78 -13.59 -11.27 8.87
C ALA A 78 -12.16 -11.59 8.42
N THR A 79 -11.91 -12.87 8.14
CA THR A 79 -10.65 -13.32 7.53
C THR A 79 -10.62 -13.06 6.02
N PRO A 80 -9.44 -13.02 5.38
CA PRO A 80 -9.30 -12.92 3.92
C PRO A 80 -10.16 -13.92 3.13
N GLU A 81 -10.23 -15.15 3.62
CA GLU A 81 -11.00 -16.25 3.01
C GLU A 81 -12.49 -15.98 3.15
N SER A 82 -12.93 -15.51 4.31
CA SER A 82 -14.33 -15.17 4.55
C SER A 82 -14.79 -14.02 3.66
N LEU A 83 -13.95 -13.01 3.44
CA LEU A 83 -14.22 -11.88 2.53
C LEU A 83 -14.34 -12.38 1.09
N SER A 84 -13.46 -13.27 0.67
CA SER A 84 -13.48 -13.89 -0.66
C SER A 84 -14.73 -14.74 -0.89
N SER A 85 -15.12 -15.54 0.11
CA SER A 85 -16.35 -16.32 0.09
C SER A 85 -17.57 -15.41 0.02
N ARG A 86 -17.65 -14.33 0.81
CA ARG A 86 -18.77 -13.37 0.72
C ARG A 86 -18.89 -12.74 -0.67
N ALA A 87 -17.78 -12.33 -1.27
CA ALA A 87 -17.76 -11.79 -2.63
C ALA A 87 -18.31 -12.79 -3.66
N LEU A 88 -17.88 -14.05 -3.56
CA LEU A 88 -18.31 -15.12 -4.46
C LEU A 88 -19.75 -15.53 -4.22
N ASP A 89 -20.08 -15.92 -2.99
CA ASP A 89 -21.33 -16.59 -2.63
C ASP A 89 -22.54 -15.64 -2.72
N ARG A 90 -22.35 -14.36 -2.40
CA ARG A 90 -23.45 -13.38 -2.38
C ARG A 90 -23.57 -12.58 -3.66
N PHE A 91 -22.46 -12.35 -4.35
CA PHE A 91 -22.41 -11.42 -5.48
C PHE A 91 -21.88 -12.03 -6.78
N GLY A 92 -21.43 -13.29 -6.76
CA GLY A 92 -20.84 -13.96 -7.92
C GLY A 92 -19.49 -13.34 -8.33
N VAL A 93 -18.84 -12.60 -7.43
CA VAL A 93 -17.57 -11.92 -7.72
C VAL A 93 -16.41 -12.76 -7.24
N GLN A 94 -15.80 -13.49 -8.17
CA GLN A 94 -14.56 -14.23 -7.90
C GLN A 94 -13.36 -13.28 -7.86
N LEU A 95 -12.70 -13.19 -6.71
CA LEU A 95 -11.45 -12.45 -6.56
C LEU A 95 -10.27 -13.29 -7.06
N LEU A 96 -9.23 -12.65 -7.60
CA LEU A 96 -8.00 -13.33 -8.06
C LEU A 96 -7.18 -13.86 -6.88
N ARG A 97 -7.25 -13.15 -5.75
CA ARG A 97 -6.69 -13.59 -4.47
C ARG A 97 -7.47 -13.02 -3.29
N PRO A 98 -7.37 -13.64 -2.10
CA PRO A 98 -7.95 -13.08 -0.90
C PRO A 98 -7.41 -11.67 -0.60
N PRO A 99 -8.28 -10.69 -0.29
CA PRO A 99 -7.83 -9.39 0.18
C PRO A 99 -7.23 -9.54 1.57
N MET A 100 -6.20 -8.76 1.88
CA MET A 100 -5.60 -8.79 3.21
C MET A 100 -6.55 -8.21 4.25
N GLU A 101 -6.63 -8.90 5.39
CA GLU A 101 -7.26 -8.40 6.61
C GLU A 101 -6.37 -7.33 7.24
N SER A 102 -6.99 -6.34 7.88
CA SER A 102 -6.30 -5.30 8.64
C SER A 102 -6.53 -5.46 10.14
#